data_AF-A0AAN6YTF9-F1
#
_entry.id   AF-A0AAN6YTF9-F1
#
_cell.length_a   1.000
_cell.length_b   1.000
_cell.length_c   1.000
_cell.angle_alpha   90.00
_cell.angle_beta   90.00
_cell.angle_gamma   90.00
#
_symmetry.space_group_name_H-M   'P 1'
#
loop_
_entity.id
_entity.type
_entity.pdbx_description
1 polymer ?
#
loop_
_entity_poly.entity_id
_entity_poly.type
_entity_poly.pdbx_seq_one_letter_code
_entity_poly.pdbx_strand_id
1 'polypeptide(L)'
;MAIFAMGLHISEHEFGLLSELCRPAWVAMGLTNDIYSWDKEKQAADEAGDDHLCNSIWVLMKEHGIEKEEAENMCRGVIKENVANFVETVRGVHERKDISMDLRLFVETAQYMINGNVAWSKGAPRYNPGVMYNARQLEWMTNDTPKEVEAWDRQDKVERSVFRRERMPSFVDVVA
;
A
#
# COMPACT_ATOMS: atom_id res chain seq x y z
N MET A 1 8.42 3.68 10.48
CA MET A 1 8.90 4.48 9.34
C MET A 1 8.10 5.76 9.13
N ALA A 2 6.79 5.69 8.85
CA ALA A 2 6.00 6.88 8.53
C ALA A 2 5.96 7.95 9.65
N ILE A 3 5.85 7.53 10.92
CA ILE A 3 5.91 8.45 12.08
C ILE A 3 7.17 9.33 12.04
N PHE A 4 8.34 8.71 11.87
CA PHE A 4 9.61 9.42 11.77
C PHE A 4 9.69 10.31 10.53
N ALA A 5 9.33 9.79 9.35
CA ALA A 5 9.41 10.52 8.09
C ALA A 5 8.53 11.79 8.07
N MET A 6 7.43 11.76 8.81
CA MET A 6 6.51 12.89 8.95
C MET A 6 6.80 13.79 10.16
N GLY A 7 7.77 13.42 11.01
CA GLY A 7 8.08 14.18 12.23
C GLY A 7 6.98 14.15 13.30
N LEU A 8 6.21 13.06 13.36
CA LEU A 8 5.08 12.91 14.29
C LEU A 8 5.53 12.41 15.66
N HIS A 9 4.86 12.90 16.71
CA HIS A 9 5.08 12.55 18.10
C HIS A 9 3.79 11.92 18.68
N ILE A 10 3.58 10.64 18.37
CA ILE A 10 2.48 9.85 18.93
C ILE A 10 2.97 9.26 20.26
N SER A 11 2.18 9.50 21.31
CA SER A 11 2.50 9.04 22.65
C SER A 11 2.27 7.53 22.82
N GLU A 12 2.94 6.91 23.80
CA GLU A 12 2.81 5.46 24.01
C GLU A 12 1.40 4.99 24.31
N HIS A 13 0.61 5.82 25.02
CA HIS A 13 -0.77 5.49 25.37
C HIS A 13 -1.71 5.52 24.15
N GLU A 14 -1.32 6.19 23.06
CA GLU A 14 -2.09 6.25 21.82
C GLU A 14 -1.75 5.10 20.86
N PHE A 15 -0.67 4.34 21.06
CA PHE A 15 -0.28 3.30 20.10
C PHE A 15 -1.29 2.16 19.97
N GLY A 16 -1.96 1.77 21.07
CA GLY A 16 -3.03 0.79 21.02
C GLY A 16 -4.16 1.27 20.12
N LEU A 17 -4.60 2.50 20.34
CA LEU A 17 -5.64 3.13 19.53
C LEU A 17 -5.21 3.35 18.08
N LEU A 18 -3.95 3.75 17.82
CA LEU A 18 -3.41 3.84 16.48
C LEU A 18 -3.50 2.51 15.73
N SER A 19 -3.11 1.42 16.40
CA SER A 19 -3.18 0.07 15.82
C SER A 19 -4.62 -0.30 15.47
N GLU A 20 -5.57 -0.02 16.36
CA GLU A 20 -6.99 -0.28 16.14
C GLU A 20 -7.56 0.55 14.98
N LEU A 21 -7.31 1.86 14.96
CA LEU A 21 -7.80 2.76 13.92
C LEU A 21 -7.25 2.38 12.54
N CYS A 22 -5.97 2.01 12.45
CA CYS A 22 -5.34 1.65 11.19
C CYS A 22 -5.50 0.17 10.80
N ARG A 23 -6.08 -0.68 11.66
CA ARG A 23 -6.25 -2.12 11.39
C ARG A 23 -6.91 -2.41 10.03
N PRO A 24 -8.01 -1.74 9.64
CA PRO A 24 -8.62 -2.01 8.34
C PRO A 24 -7.68 -1.66 7.17
N ALA A 25 -6.89 -0.58 7.28
CA ALA A 25 -5.89 -0.23 6.28
C ALA A 25 -4.80 -1.32 6.17
N TRP A 26 -4.30 -1.84 7.30
CA TRP A 26 -3.29 -2.89 7.31
C TRP A 26 -3.80 -4.20 6.69
N VAL A 27 -5.04 -4.59 7.00
CA VAL A 27 -5.68 -5.77 6.39
C VAL A 27 -5.80 -5.58 4.88
N ALA A 28 -6.31 -4.43 4.44
CA ALA A 28 -6.45 -4.13 3.01
C ALA A 28 -5.09 -4.18 2.28
N MET A 29 -4.03 -3.62 2.87
CA MET A 29 -2.70 -3.64 2.25
C MET A 29 -2.03 -5.01 2.26
N GLY A 30 -2.21 -5.79 3.33
CA GLY A 30 -1.72 -7.17 3.42
C GLY A 30 -2.36 -8.06 2.36
N LEU A 31 -3.69 -8.06 2.26
CA LEU A 31 -4.39 -8.85 1.24
C LEU A 31 -4.09 -8.36 -0.18
N THR A 32 -3.94 -7.04 -0.37
CA THR A 32 -3.47 -6.50 -1.66
C THR A 32 -2.09 -7.06 -1.99
N ASN A 33 -1.19 -7.12 -1.01
CA ASN A 33 0.14 -7.70 -1.21
C ASN A 33 0.04 -9.17 -1.62
N ASP A 34 -0.70 -9.99 -0.88
CA ASP A 34 -0.89 -11.42 -1.13
C ASP A 34 -1.42 -11.69 -2.55
N ILE A 35 -2.32 -10.85 -3.06
CA ILE A 35 -2.80 -10.96 -4.45
C ILE A 35 -1.67 -10.72 -5.46
N TYR A 36 -0.94 -9.61 -5.32
CA TYR A 36 0.10 -9.25 -6.29
C TYR A 36 1.40 -10.06 -6.13
N SER A 37 1.65 -10.62 -4.95
CA SER A 37 2.83 -11.43 -4.67
C SER A 37 2.63 -12.92 -4.94
N TRP A 38 1.40 -13.36 -5.24
CA TRP A 38 1.05 -14.77 -5.39
C TRP A 38 2.02 -15.54 -6.29
N ASP A 39 2.20 -15.10 -7.54
CA ASP A 39 2.98 -15.88 -8.51
C ASP A 39 4.44 -16.04 -8.06
N LYS A 40 5.06 -14.97 -7.54
CA LYS A 40 6.44 -15.03 -7.04
C LYS A 40 6.56 -15.91 -5.79
N GLU A 41 5.55 -15.91 -4.92
CA GLU A 41 5.57 -16.65 -3.66
C GLU A 41 5.32 -18.13 -3.90
N LYS A 42 4.39 -18.44 -4.80
CA LYS A 42 4.13 -19.80 -5.24
C LYS A 42 5.37 -20.40 -5.92
N GLN A 43 6.03 -19.65 -6.81
CA GLN A 43 7.28 -20.08 -7.43
C GLN A 43 8.36 -20.36 -6.37
N ALA A 44 8.55 -19.43 -5.42
CA ALA A 44 9.57 -19.61 -4.37
C ALA A 44 9.29 -20.83 -3.49
N ALA A 45 8.04 -21.08 -3.13
CA ALA A 45 7.65 -22.28 -2.37
C ALA A 45 7.88 -23.57 -3.17
N ASP A 46 7.57 -23.58 -4.47
CA ASP A 46 7.83 -24.73 -5.34
C ASP A 46 9.32 -25.03 -5.48
N GLU A 47 10.16 -23.98 -5.61
CA GLU A 47 11.62 -24.11 -5.66
C GLU A 47 12.21 -24.59 -4.33
N ALA A 48 11.61 -24.20 -3.20
CA ALA A 48 12.00 -24.65 -1.87
C ALA A 48 11.50 -26.07 -1.54
N GLY A 49 10.52 -26.58 -2.30
CA GLY A 49 9.83 -27.84 -1.99
C GLY A 49 8.87 -27.73 -0.80
N ASP A 50 8.37 -26.53 -0.53
CA ASP A 50 7.43 -26.26 0.56
C ASP A 50 6.02 -26.78 0.20
N ASP A 51 5.37 -27.43 1.17
CA ASP A 51 4.00 -27.93 1.03
C ASP A 51 2.92 -26.89 1.40
N HIS A 52 3.36 -25.73 1.90
CA HIS A 52 2.51 -24.65 2.36
C HIS A 52 2.98 -23.29 1.84
N LEU A 53 2.07 -22.31 1.85
CA LEU A 53 2.36 -20.95 1.46
C LEU A 53 1.76 -19.98 2.48
N CYS A 54 2.58 -19.08 3.01
CA CYS A 54 2.13 -18.00 3.89
C CYS A 54 1.51 -16.86 3.06
N ASN A 55 0.38 -17.16 2.40
CA ASN A 55 -0.37 -16.24 1.55
C ASN A 55 -1.87 -16.55 1.68
N SER A 56 -2.69 -15.51 1.81
CA SER A 56 -4.13 -15.64 2.08
C SER A 56 -4.87 -16.40 0.97
N ILE A 57 -4.43 -16.31 -0.29
CA ILE A 57 -5.04 -17.09 -1.38
C ILE A 57 -4.87 -18.59 -1.11
N TRP A 58 -3.67 -19.02 -0.72
CA TRP A 58 -3.41 -20.43 -0.44
C TRP A 58 -4.22 -20.90 0.77
N VAL A 59 -4.27 -20.09 1.83
CA VAL A 59 -5.06 -20.40 3.03
C VAL A 59 -6.53 -20.61 2.66
N LEU A 60 -7.13 -19.69 1.90
CA LEU A 60 -8.53 -19.79 1.48
C LEU A 60 -8.79 -21.01 0.58
N MET A 61 -7.88 -21.30 -0.35
CA MET A 61 -7.99 -22.52 -1.19
C MET A 61 -7.99 -23.79 -0.33
N LYS A 62 -7.15 -23.85 0.71
CA LYS A 62 -7.08 -25.01 1.61
C LYS A 62 -8.25 -25.10 2.58
N GLU A 63 -8.70 -23.97 3.10
CA GLU A 63 -9.79 -23.92 4.09
C GLU A 63 -11.15 -24.23 3.44
N HIS A 64 -11.40 -23.70 2.24
CA HIS A 64 -12.71 -23.80 1.58
C HIS A 64 -12.75 -24.79 0.42
N GLY A 65 -11.61 -25.34 -0.02
CA GLY A 65 -11.56 -26.26 -1.17
C GLY A 65 -11.89 -25.57 -2.49
N ILE A 66 -11.59 -24.28 -2.60
CA ILE A 66 -11.91 -23.43 -3.75
C ILE A 66 -10.67 -23.21 -4.63
N GLU A 67 -10.93 -22.76 -5.87
CA GLU A 67 -9.88 -22.41 -6.81
C GLU A 67 -9.29 -21.03 -6.53
N LYS A 68 -8.09 -20.79 -7.08
CA LYS A 68 -7.33 -19.53 -6.90
C LYS A 68 -8.16 -18.28 -7.23
N GLU A 69 -8.90 -18.30 -8.33
CA GLU A 69 -9.71 -17.15 -8.77
C GLU A 69 -10.81 -16.80 -7.76
N GLU A 70 -11.45 -17.82 -7.17
CA GLU A 70 -12.48 -17.62 -6.15
C GLU A 70 -11.88 -17.09 -4.85
N ALA A 71 -10.73 -17.62 -4.43
CA ALA A 71 -9.97 -17.12 -3.29
C ALA A 71 -9.51 -15.66 -3.48
N GLU A 72 -9.03 -15.29 -4.69
CA GLU A 72 -8.72 -13.90 -5.04
C GLU A 72 -9.95 -13.00 -4.91
N ASN A 73 -11.11 -13.44 -5.41
CA ASN A 73 -12.35 -12.67 -5.34
C ASN A 73 -12.81 -12.47 -3.89
N MET A 74 -12.65 -13.48 -3.02
CA MET A 74 -12.89 -13.33 -1.58
C MET A 74 -11.96 -12.30 -0.96
N CYS A 75 -10.64 -12.36 -1.23
CA CYS A 75 -9.68 -11.35 -0.78
C CYS A 75 -10.08 -9.95 -1.25
N ARG A 76 -10.47 -9.77 -2.52
CA ARG A 76 -10.94 -8.49 -3.06
C ARG A 76 -12.20 -7.98 -2.34
N GLY A 77 -13.11 -8.88 -1.96
CA GLY A 77 -14.27 -8.54 -1.14
C GLY A 77 -13.87 -7.96 0.22
N VAL A 78 -12.99 -8.66 0.95
CA VAL A 78 -12.48 -8.23 2.26
C VAL A 78 -11.71 -6.92 2.16
N ILE A 79 -10.92 -6.72 1.09
CA ILE A 79 -10.21 -5.45 0.83
C ILE A 79 -11.23 -4.32 0.69
N LYS A 80 -12.26 -4.48 -0.14
CA LYS A 80 -13.28 -3.44 -0.37
C LYS A 80 -13.98 -3.06 0.93
N GLU A 81 -14.38 -4.04 1.74
CA GLU A 81 -15.00 -3.82 3.04
C GLU A 81 -14.08 -3.06 4.00
N ASN A 82 -12.82 -3.50 4.13
CA ASN A 82 -11.87 -2.87 5.04
C ASN A 82 -11.52 -1.43 4.62
N VAL A 83 -11.44 -1.15 3.32
CA VAL A 83 -11.20 0.23 2.88
C VAL A 83 -12.43 1.11 3.09
N ALA A 84 -13.65 0.60 2.87
CA ALA A 84 -14.86 1.34 3.22
C ALA A 84 -14.89 1.69 4.72
N ASN A 85 -14.61 0.71 5.58
CA ASN A 85 -14.50 0.92 7.03
C ASN A 85 -13.41 1.92 7.39
N PHE A 86 -12.28 1.89 6.69
CA PHE A 86 -11.19 2.83 6.94
C PHE A 86 -11.54 4.26 6.54
N VAL A 87 -12.27 4.46 5.44
CA VAL A 87 -12.76 5.78 5.03
C VAL A 87 -13.65 6.40 6.11
N GLU A 88 -14.55 5.63 6.71
CA GLU A 88 -15.35 6.12 7.84
C GLU A 88 -14.49 6.39 9.08
N THR A 89 -13.45 5.59 9.32
CA THR A 89 -12.49 5.83 10.39
C THR A 89 -11.77 7.17 10.21
N VAL A 90 -11.29 7.48 9.00
CA VAL A 90 -10.63 8.77 8.69
C VAL A 90 -11.58 9.94 8.94
N ARG A 91 -12.85 9.83 8.53
CA ARG A 91 -13.86 10.86 8.80
C ARG A 91 -14.08 11.05 10.30
N GLY A 92 -14.22 9.95 11.04
CA GLY A 92 -14.46 9.98 12.48
C GLY A 92 -13.30 10.59 13.27
N VAL A 93 -12.04 10.29 12.92
CA VAL A 93 -10.88 10.84 13.66
C VAL A 93 -10.72 12.34 13.50
N HIS A 94 -11.18 12.93 12.39
CA HIS A 94 -11.09 14.37 12.17
C HIS A 94 -11.91 15.16 13.23
N GLU A 95 -13.02 14.59 13.71
CA GLU A 95 -13.93 15.25 14.67
C GLU A 95 -13.53 15.01 16.13
N ARG A 96 -12.69 13.99 16.39
CA ARG A 96 -12.25 13.62 17.75
C ARG A 96 -11.41 14.72 18.37
N LYS A 97 -11.62 14.97 19.67
CA LYS A 97 -10.84 15.95 20.47
C LYS A 97 -10.04 15.29 21.58
N ASP A 98 -10.27 14.00 21.80
CA ASP A 98 -9.67 13.17 22.83
C ASP A 98 -8.36 12.51 22.39
N ILE A 99 -7.92 12.75 21.15
CA ILE A 99 -6.66 12.24 20.58
C ILE A 99 -5.78 13.38 20.07
N SER A 100 -4.48 13.12 20.01
CA SER A 100 -3.49 14.07 19.50
C SER A 100 -3.73 14.43 18.03
N MET A 101 -3.21 15.58 17.62
CA MET A 101 -3.24 15.99 16.21
C MET A 101 -2.38 15.05 15.36
N ASP A 102 -1.25 14.60 15.91
CA ASP A 102 -0.30 13.73 15.23
C ASP A 102 -0.90 12.34 14.97
N LEU A 103 -1.71 11.82 15.90
CA LEU A 103 -2.46 10.57 15.67
C LEU A 103 -3.46 10.73 14.53
N ARG A 104 -4.23 11.82 14.50
CA ARG A 104 -5.20 12.10 13.42
C ARG A 104 -4.51 12.19 12.07
N LEU A 105 -3.41 12.92 12.00
CA LEU A 105 -2.62 13.11 10.79
C LEU A 105 -2.02 11.78 10.30
N PHE A 106 -1.59 10.90 11.20
CA PHE A 106 -1.13 9.57 10.81
C PHE A 106 -2.26 8.74 10.19
N VAL A 107 -3.43 8.70 10.85
CA VAL A 107 -4.59 7.93 10.36
C VAL A 107 -5.04 8.45 9.00
N GLU A 108 -5.15 9.77 8.82
CA GLU A 108 -5.44 10.36 7.52
C GLU A 108 -4.39 9.96 6.47
N THR A 109 -3.11 9.97 6.85
CA THR A 109 -2.03 9.63 5.91
C THR A 109 -2.05 8.16 5.48
N ALA A 110 -2.51 7.25 6.33
CA ALA A 110 -2.58 5.83 6.01
C ALA A 110 -3.50 5.53 4.80
N GLN A 111 -4.45 6.42 4.46
CA GLN A 111 -5.27 6.26 3.24
C GLN A 111 -4.42 6.31 1.96
N TYR A 112 -3.36 7.14 1.96
CA TYR A 112 -2.43 7.23 0.84
C TYR A 112 -1.48 6.05 0.78
N MET A 113 -1.21 5.40 1.92
CA MET A 113 -0.44 4.15 1.94
C MET A 113 -1.20 3.04 1.21
N ILE A 114 -2.52 2.93 1.40
CA ILE A 114 -3.36 1.97 0.68
C ILE A 114 -3.26 2.20 -0.84
N ASN A 115 -3.49 3.44 -1.27
CA ASN A 115 -3.45 3.79 -2.70
C ASN A 115 -2.04 3.60 -3.30
N GLY A 116 -1.02 4.02 -2.56
CA GLY A 116 0.38 3.82 -2.93
C GLY A 116 0.73 2.35 -3.06
N ASN A 117 0.26 1.50 -2.15
CA ASN A 117 0.47 0.06 -2.20
C ASN A 117 -0.14 -0.57 -3.45
N VAL A 118 -1.37 -0.20 -3.83
CA VAL A 118 -2.00 -0.69 -5.07
C VAL A 118 -1.23 -0.24 -6.30
N ALA A 119 -0.95 1.06 -6.42
CA ALA A 119 -0.27 1.63 -7.59
C ALA A 119 1.13 1.05 -7.75
N TRP A 120 1.88 0.95 -6.66
CA TRP A 120 3.20 0.33 -6.65
C TRP A 120 3.12 -1.15 -6.99
N SER A 121 2.19 -1.91 -6.40
CA SER A 121 2.11 -3.36 -6.66
C SER A 121 1.77 -3.68 -8.12
N LYS A 122 0.93 -2.87 -8.77
CA LYS A 122 0.61 -3.00 -10.21
C LYS A 122 1.81 -2.70 -11.12
N GLY A 123 2.74 -1.83 -10.71
CA GLY A 123 3.81 -1.33 -11.57
C GLY A 123 5.23 -1.75 -11.17
N ALA A 124 5.43 -2.33 -9.99
CA ALA A 124 6.76 -2.61 -9.48
C ALA A 124 7.38 -3.83 -10.19
N PRO A 125 8.66 -3.75 -10.62
CA PRO A 125 9.39 -4.89 -11.16
C PRO A 125 9.40 -6.11 -10.24
N ARG A 126 9.23 -5.89 -8.93
CA ARG A 126 9.14 -6.94 -7.90
C ARG A 126 8.04 -7.97 -8.18
N TYR A 127 6.87 -7.54 -8.65
CA TYR A 127 5.75 -8.43 -8.97
C TYR A 127 5.54 -8.58 -10.48
N ASN A 128 6.18 -7.71 -11.26
CA ASN A 128 6.02 -7.61 -12.70
C ASN A 128 7.41 -7.71 -13.36
N PRO A 129 7.98 -8.92 -13.53
CA PRO A 129 9.37 -9.10 -13.97
C PRO A 129 9.66 -8.51 -15.36
N GLY A 130 8.63 -8.26 -16.18
CA GLY A 130 8.77 -7.58 -17.47
C GLY A 130 8.90 -6.05 -17.39
N VAL A 131 8.70 -5.44 -16.21
CA VAL A 131 8.81 -3.97 -16.05
C VAL A 131 10.27 -3.59 -15.81
N MET A 132 10.76 -2.66 -16.63
CA MET A 132 12.11 -2.12 -16.52
C MET A 132 12.15 -0.87 -15.63
N TYR A 133 13.26 -0.71 -14.91
CA TYR A 133 13.58 0.54 -14.23
C TYR A 133 13.83 1.67 -15.24
N ASN A 134 13.66 2.91 -14.81
CA ASN A 134 13.96 4.06 -15.67
C ASN A 134 15.47 4.23 -15.88
N ALA A 135 15.84 5.03 -16.89
CA ALA A 135 17.25 5.22 -17.27
C ALA A 135 18.14 5.68 -16.10
N ARG A 136 17.65 6.61 -15.26
CA ARG A 136 18.36 7.10 -14.08
C ARG A 136 18.59 6.00 -13.04
N GLN A 137 17.57 5.17 -12.79
CA GLN A 137 17.70 4.03 -11.87
C GLN A 137 18.72 3.02 -12.37
N LEU A 138 18.70 2.69 -13.68
CA LEU A 138 19.66 1.75 -14.28
C LEU A 138 21.09 2.28 -14.25
N GLU A 139 21.26 3.58 -14.52
CA GLU A 139 22.55 4.25 -14.42
C GLU A 139 23.11 4.14 -12.99
N TRP A 140 22.32 4.48 -11.97
CA TRP A 140 22.78 4.44 -10.58
C TRP A 140 22.97 3.03 -10.03
N MET A 141 22.27 2.03 -10.57
CA MET A 141 22.55 0.62 -10.26
C MET A 141 23.90 0.16 -10.81
N THR A 142 24.40 0.80 -11.88
CA THR A 142 25.65 0.41 -12.56
C THR A 142 26.85 1.25 -12.11
N ASN A 143 26.63 2.54 -11.87
CA ASN A 143 27.70 3.55 -11.72
C ASN A 143 27.73 4.21 -10.33
N ASP A 144 27.08 3.59 -9.33
CA ASP A 144 26.80 4.16 -8.01
C ASP A 144 25.92 5.44 -8.03
N THR A 145 25.43 5.84 -6.86
CA THR A 145 24.67 7.08 -6.71
C THR A 145 25.59 8.30 -6.76
N PRO A 146 25.18 9.42 -7.38
CA PRO A 146 25.95 10.66 -7.39
C PRO A 146 26.32 11.12 -5.97
N LYS A 147 27.59 11.47 -5.75
CA LYS A 147 28.08 11.97 -4.46
C LYS A 147 27.61 13.40 -4.16
N GLU A 148 27.29 14.13 -5.22
CA GLU A 148 26.71 15.47 -5.16
C GLU A 148 25.34 15.39 -5.84
N VAL A 149 24.30 15.75 -5.10
CA VAL A 149 22.97 15.93 -5.68
C VAL A 149 22.98 17.34 -6.25
N GLU A 150 22.98 17.47 -7.58
CA GLU A 150 22.75 18.79 -8.19
C GLU A 150 21.46 19.37 -7.59
N ALA A 151 21.53 20.62 -7.13
CA ALA A 151 20.40 21.29 -6.52
C ALA A 151 19.19 21.14 -7.44
N TRP A 152 18.07 20.65 -6.89
CA TRP A 152 16.84 20.41 -7.64
C TRP A 152 16.44 21.70 -8.35
N ASP A 153 16.73 21.79 -9.65
CA ASP A 153 16.51 23.02 -10.40
C ASP A 153 14.99 23.16 -10.59
N ARG A 154 14.41 24.13 -9.89
CA ARG A 154 12.96 24.38 -9.84
C ARG A 154 12.40 24.88 -11.19
N GLN A 155 13.17 24.75 -12.27
CA GLN A 155 12.88 25.23 -13.62
C GLN A 155 12.19 24.20 -14.51
N ASP A 156 12.14 22.92 -14.11
CA ASP A 156 11.17 21.98 -14.66
C ASP A 156 9.78 22.38 -14.18
N LYS A 157 9.19 23.33 -14.93
CA LYS A 157 7.78 23.68 -14.87
C LYS A 157 6.99 22.41 -15.16
N VAL A 158 6.68 21.65 -14.11
CA VAL A 158 5.39 20.97 -14.06
C VAL A 158 4.39 22.09 -14.24
N GLU A 159 3.83 22.20 -15.45
CA GLU A 159 2.72 23.10 -15.70
C GLU A 159 1.70 22.86 -14.58
N ARG A 160 1.53 23.86 -13.71
CA ARG A 160 0.49 23.91 -12.68
C ARG A 160 -0.92 24.01 -13.31
N SER A 161 -1.09 23.49 -14.52
CA SER A 161 -2.35 23.38 -15.27
C SER A 161 -2.97 21.97 -15.16
N VAL A 162 -2.21 20.94 -14.75
CA VAL A 162 -2.69 19.55 -14.74
C VAL A 162 -3.40 19.14 -13.44
N PHE A 163 -3.19 19.86 -12.32
CA PHE A 163 -4.06 19.75 -11.15
C PHE A 163 -5.26 20.70 -11.29
N ARG A 164 -6.07 20.48 -12.33
CA ARG A 164 -7.48 20.84 -12.23
C ARG A 164 -8.05 20.02 -11.07
N ARG A 165 -8.91 20.61 -10.24
CA ARG A 165 -9.78 19.88 -9.30
C ARG A 165 -10.74 19.00 -10.10
N GLU A 166 -10.22 17.96 -10.74
CA GLU A 166 -11.01 16.86 -11.22
C GLU A 166 -11.07 15.87 -10.06
N ARG A 167 -12.30 15.49 -9.71
CA ARG A 167 -12.61 14.56 -8.63
C ARG A 167 -11.74 13.31 -8.86
N MET A 168 -10.79 13.04 -7.96
CA MET A 168 -10.00 11.81 -8.03
C MET A 168 -10.99 10.63 -8.10
N PRO A 169 -10.76 9.64 -8.99
CA PRO A 169 -11.62 8.48 -9.07
C PRO A 169 -11.78 7.89 -7.68
N SER A 170 -13.02 7.51 -7.37
CA SER A 170 -13.32 6.95 -6.07
C SER A 170 -12.55 5.63 -5.93
N PHE A 171 -12.26 5.23 -4.69
CA PHE A 171 -11.59 3.95 -4.43
C PHE A 171 -12.30 2.77 -5.12
N VAL A 172 -13.62 2.85 -5.31
CA VAL A 172 -14.44 1.87 -6.04
C VAL A 172 -13.98 1.69 -7.49
N ASP A 173 -13.54 2.78 -8.14
CA ASP A 173 -13.12 2.78 -9.55
C ASP A 173 -11.71 2.17 -9.75
N VAL A 174 -10.90 2.11 -8.69
CA VAL A 174 -9.50 1.61 -8.73
C VAL A 174 -9.43 0.11 -8.43
N VAL A 175 -10.47 -0.44 -7.79
CA VAL A 175 -10.54 -1.81 -7.25
C VAL A 175 -11.62 -2.65 -7.97
N ALA A 176 -12.29 -2.09 -8.98
CA ALA A 176 -12.99 -2.87 -10.01
C ALA A 176 -11.96 -3.55 -10.93
#